data_AF-A0A5C6M691-F1
#
_entry.id   AF-A0A5C6M691-F1
#
_cell.length_a   1.000
_cell.length_b   1.000
_cell.length_c   1.000
_cell.angle_alpha   90.00
_cell.angle_beta   90.00
_cell.angle_gamma   90.00
#
_symmetry.space_group_name_H-M   'P 1'
#
loop_
_entity.id
_entity.type
_entity.pdbx_description
1 polymer ?
#
loop_
_entity_poly.entity_id
_entity_poly.type
_entity_poly.pdbx_seq_one_letter_code
_entity_poly.pdbx_strand_id
1 'polypeptide(L)'
;MNNASAIRAAIDNGLARVCRVRSDSVVVVQEDEDEGSAYIFDLGDGSSLYLRGQEYFPDLESSLWPAGQFEIVRTKVDRLLVGVFAGSEPVADIREVRMSEMPESFWFADVPESESILPGAPTEVLARLAHQQAERGTAGPT
;
A
#
# COMPACT_ATOMS: atom_id res chain seq x y z
N MET A 1 -20.40 2.40 -15.73
CA MET A 1 -19.75 3.70 -15.96
C MET A 1 -18.24 3.46 -16.03
N ASN A 2 -17.53 4.09 -16.97
CA ASN A 2 -16.07 3.94 -17.07
C ASN A 2 -15.40 4.79 -15.97
N ASN A 3 -14.57 4.19 -15.12
CA ASN A 3 -13.83 4.89 -14.06
C ASN A 3 -13.06 6.10 -14.62
N ALA A 4 -12.52 6.01 -15.84
CA ALA A 4 -11.80 7.11 -16.48
C ALA A 4 -12.69 8.35 -16.70
N SER A 5 -13.95 8.17 -17.11
CA SER A 5 -14.89 9.28 -17.30
C SER A 5 -15.31 9.93 -15.98
N ALA A 6 -15.48 9.13 -14.92
CA ALA A 6 -15.83 9.63 -13.59
C ALA A 6 -14.66 10.38 -12.95
N ILE A 7 -13.44 9.85 -13.06
CA ILE A 7 -12.20 10.49 -12.61
C ILE A 7 -12.01 11.83 -13.31
N ARG A 8 -12.13 11.87 -14.65
CA ARG A 8 -11.95 13.10 -15.42
C ARG A 8 -12.94 14.19 -15.02
N ALA A 9 -14.22 13.83 -14.91
CA ALA A 9 -15.23 14.76 -14.42
C ALA A 9 -14.93 15.27 -13.00
N ALA A 10 -14.47 14.39 -12.09
CA ALA A 10 -14.11 14.81 -10.74
C ALA A 10 -12.92 15.79 -10.73
N ILE A 11 -11.90 15.55 -11.55
CA ILE A 11 -10.74 16.45 -11.68
C ILE A 11 -11.16 17.82 -12.24
N ASP A 12 -11.91 17.84 -13.34
CA ASP A 12 -12.37 19.06 -13.99
C ASP A 12 -13.21 19.95 -13.05
N ASN A 13 -13.88 19.34 -12.06
CA ASN A 13 -14.69 20.02 -11.05
C ASN A 13 -13.93 20.34 -9.75
N GLY A 14 -12.60 20.16 -9.68
CA GLY A 14 -11.81 20.44 -8.47
C GLY A 14 -12.13 19.49 -7.29
N LEU A 15 -12.64 18.30 -7.61
CA LEU A 15 -13.02 17.26 -6.64
C LEU A 15 -11.89 16.25 -6.42
N ALA A 16 -10.64 16.64 -6.61
CA ALA A 16 -9.49 15.84 -6.21
C ALA A 16 -9.14 16.09 -4.73
N ARG A 17 -8.74 15.02 -4.03
CA ARG A 17 -8.15 15.03 -2.70
C ARG A 17 -6.72 14.50 -2.81
N VAL A 18 -5.80 15.18 -2.16
CA VAL A 18 -4.39 14.79 -2.09
C VAL A 18 -4.10 14.36 -0.65
N CYS A 19 -3.58 13.15 -0.47
CA CYS A 19 -3.02 12.67 0.79
C CYS A 19 -1.50 12.70 0.65
N ARG A 20 -0.82 13.45 1.51
CA ARG A 20 0.65 13.51 1.53
C ARG A 20 1.18 12.59 2.59
N VAL A 21 2.12 11.74 2.21
CA VAL A 21 2.77 10.77 3.09
C VAL A 21 4.23 11.13 3.20
N ARG A 22 4.73 11.11 4.44
CA ARG A 22 6.15 11.13 4.75
C ARG A 22 6.44 9.90 5.60
N SER A 23 7.49 9.17 5.23
CA SER A 23 7.88 7.95 5.93
C SER A 23 9.39 7.85 6.05
N ASP A 24 9.87 7.47 7.23
CA ASP A 24 11.30 7.28 7.49
C ASP A 24 11.74 5.82 7.26
N SER A 25 10.81 4.86 7.34
CA SER A 25 11.06 3.45 7.06
C SER A 25 9.93 2.79 6.29
N VAL A 26 10.27 1.70 5.58
CA VAL A 26 9.30 0.88 4.85
C VAL A 26 9.69 -0.60 4.90
N VAL A 27 8.69 -1.46 5.07
CA VAL A 27 8.82 -2.88 4.73
C VAL A 27 8.25 -3.09 3.33
N VAL A 28 9.05 -3.68 2.45
CA VAL A 28 8.64 -4.07 1.10
C VAL A 28 8.51 -5.59 1.07
N VAL A 29 7.31 -6.09 0.81
CA VAL A 29 7.10 -7.49 0.50
C VAL A 29 7.13 -7.63 -1.02
N GLN A 30 8.26 -8.13 -1.53
CA GLN A 30 8.47 -8.36 -2.95
C GLN A 30 7.69 -9.61 -3.37
N GLU A 31 6.78 -9.44 -4.31
CA GLU A 31 6.17 -10.57 -5.00
C GLU A 31 7.10 -11.10 -6.09
N ASP A 32 7.05 -12.42 -6.31
CA ASP A 32 7.77 -13.10 -7.39
C ASP A 32 6.91 -13.21 -8.68
N GLU A 33 5.64 -12.77 -8.66
CA GLU A 33 4.65 -12.89 -9.76
C GLU A 33 3.94 -11.56 -10.09
N ASP A 34 3.00 -11.60 -11.06
CA ASP A 34 2.32 -10.45 -11.68
C ASP A 34 1.23 -9.77 -10.79
N GLU A 35 1.16 -10.00 -9.47
CA GLU A 35 0.07 -9.46 -8.62
C GLU A 35 0.38 -8.06 -7.99
N GLY A 36 1.65 -7.68 -7.94
CA GLY A 36 2.16 -6.40 -7.43
C GLY A 36 2.60 -6.43 -5.96
N SER A 37 3.69 -5.71 -5.63
CA SER A 37 4.27 -5.69 -4.28
C SER A 37 3.34 -5.13 -3.19
N ALA A 38 3.63 -5.48 -1.94
CA ALA A 38 3.03 -4.84 -0.76
C ALA A 38 4.06 -3.97 -0.02
N TYR A 39 3.59 -2.86 0.53
CA TYR A 39 4.39 -1.87 1.26
C TYR A 39 3.76 -1.58 2.61
N ILE A 40 4.59 -1.44 3.63
CA ILE A 40 4.17 -0.99 4.96
C ILE A 40 5.08 0.19 5.34
N PHE A 41 4.59 1.40 5.16
CA PHE A 41 5.32 2.64 5.44
C PHE A 41 5.06 3.10 6.88
N ASP A 42 6.11 3.46 7.60
CA ASP A 42 6.01 4.12 8.90
C ASP A 42 5.54 5.57 8.74
N LEU A 43 4.53 5.99 9.50
CA LEU A 43 4.04 7.38 9.51
C LEU A 43 4.63 8.21 10.65
N GLY A 44 5.42 7.60 11.54
CA GLY A 44 6.11 8.28 12.65
C GLY A 44 5.23 8.62 13.85
N ASP A 45 3.94 8.30 13.81
CA ASP A 45 2.97 8.52 14.90
C ASP A 45 2.56 7.22 15.61
N GLY A 46 3.29 6.14 15.37
CA GLY A 46 2.96 4.80 15.88
C GLY A 46 1.91 4.09 15.03
N SER A 47 1.59 4.60 13.84
CA SER A 47 0.81 3.90 12.82
C SER A 47 1.62 3.68 11.54
N SER A 48 1.17 2.74 10.73
CA SER A 48 1.75 2.43 9.43
C SER A 48 0.69 2.50 8.32
N LEU A 49 1.10 2.98 7.16
CA LEU A 49 0.32 2.89 5.92
C LEU A 49 0.64 1.58 5.20
N TYR A 50 -0.36 0.74 5.02
CA TYR A 50 -0.30 -0.48 4.21
C TYR A 50 -0.82 -0.18 2.80
N LEU A 51 0.01 -0.45 1.79
CA LEU A 51 -0.35 -0.40 0.37
C LEU A 51 -0.14 -1.78 -0.28
N ARG A 52 -1.07 -2.25 -1.11
CA ARG A 52 -0.91 -3.50 -1.88
C ARG A 52 -1.44 -3.35 -3.30
N GLY A 53 -0.71 -3.89 -4.26
CA GLY A 53 -1.13 -4.00 -5.66
C GLY A 53 -0.44 -3.01 -6.59
N GLN A 54 -0.53 -3.29 -7.89
CA GLN A 54 0.22 -2.59 -8.94
C GLN A 54 -0.16 -1.09 -9.08
N GLU A 55 -1.38 -0.73 -8.72
CA GLU A 55 -1.90 0.64 -8.82
C GLU A 55 -1.20 1.64 -7.89
N TYR A 56 -0.45 1.17 -6.89
CA TYR A 56 0.32 2.00 -5.97
C TYR A 56 1.77 2.23 -6.42
N PHE A 57 2.16 1.72 -7.58
CA PHE A 57 3.42 2.09 -8.22
C PHE A 57 3.26 3.42 -8.96
N PRO A 58 4.15 4.41 -8.71
CA PRO A 58 4.13 5.65 -9.47
C PRO A 58 4.52 5.40 -10.94
N ASP A 59 3.73 5.94 -11.88
CA ASP A 59 3.99 5.90 -13.33
C ASP A 59 5.06 6.92 -13.76
N LEU A 60 6.12 7.06 -12.96
CA LEU A 60 7.19 8.02 -13.15
C LEU A 60 8.50 7.25 -13.36
N GLU A 61 8.96 7.17 -14.60
CA GLU A 61 10.20 6.47 -15.02
C GLU A 61 11.46 6.87 -14.23
N SER A 62 11.45 8.03 -13.58
CA SER A 62 12.56 8.58 -12.81
C SER A 62 12.33 8.64 -11.29
N SER A 63 11.17 8.19 -10.80
CA SER A 63 10.90 8.17 -9.37
C SER A 63 11.61 7.02 -8.68
N LEU A 64 12.22 7.28 -7.52
CA LEU A 64 12.73 6.23 -6.65
C LEU A 64 11.56 5.75 -5.80
N TRP A 65 10.98 4.61 -6.17
CA TRP A 65 9.93 3.96 -5.40
C TRP A 65 10.50 2.71 -4.69
N PRO A 66 10.22 2.50 -3.39
CA PRO A 66 9.45 3.37 -2.48
C PRO A 66 10.18 4.69 -2.14
N ALA A 67 9.39 5.77 -2.02
CA ALA A 67 9.90 7.11 -1.71
C ALA A 67 9.62 7.51 -0.26
N GLY A 68 10.52 8.29 0.34
CA GLY A 68 10.33 8.87 1.68
C GLY A 68 9.22 9.92 1.73
N GLN A 69 8.85 10.49 0.57
CA GLN A 69 7.75 11.44 0.42
C GLN A 69 6.97 11.14 -0.87
N PHE A 70 5.66 11.02 -0.75
CA PHE A 70 4.77 10.79 -1.89
C PHE A 70 3.35 11.30 -1.63
N GLU A 71 2.58 11.40 -2.70
CA GLU A 71 1.19 11.83 -2.68
C GLU A 71 0.29 10.75 -3.28
N ILE A 72 -0.80 10.44 -2.58
CA ILE A 72 -1.89 9.62 -3.12
C ILE A 72 -3.04 10.56 -3.50
N VAL A 73 -3.44 10.54 -4.77
CA VAL A 73 -4.48 11.42 -5.29
C VAL A 73 -5.73 10.61 -5.57
N ARG A 74 -6.87 11.04 -5.00
CA ARG A 74 -8.17 10.37 -5.13
C ARG A 74 -9.28 11.36 -5.48
N THR A 75 -10.39 10.88 -6.02
CA THR A 75 -11.61 11.69 -6.12
C THR A 75 -12.28 11.85 -4.74
N LYS A 76 -12.90 13.00 -4.47
CA LYS A 76 -13.52 13.29 -3.15
C LYS A 76 -14.77 12.47 -2.88
N VAL A 77 -15.55 12.19 -3.92
CA VAL A 77 -16.88 11.56 -3.79
C VAL A 77 -16.73 10.04 -3.71
N ASP A 78 -16.17 9.44 -4.75
CA ASP A 78 -16.13 7.98 -4.91
C ASP A 78 -14.78 7.36 -4.46
N ARG A 79 -13.84 8.20 -3.99
CA ARG A 79 -12.48 7.80 -3.56
C ARG A 79 -11.68 7.02 -4.62
N LEU A 80 -12.04 7.17 -5.89
CA LEU A 80 -11.34 6.53 -7.00
C LEU A 80 -9.89 7.01 -7.05
N LEU A 81 -8.95 6.07 -7.15
CA LEU A 81 -7.53 6.37 -7.28
C LEU A 81 -7.28 7.05 -8.63
N VAL A 82 -6.64 8.21 -8.58
CA VAL A 82 -6.17 8.95 -9.74
C VAL A 82 -4.72 8.57 -10.03
N GLY A 83 -3.91 8.42 -8.99
CA GLY A 83 -2.53 7.96 -9.08
C GLY A 83 -1.73 8.21 -7.81
N VAL A 84 -0.52 7.65 -7.78
CA VAL A 84 0.51 7.90 -6.78
C VAL A 84 1.62 8.71 -7.42
N PHE A 85 2.03 9.79 -6.75
CA PHE A 85 3.07 10.69 -7.23
C PHE A 85 4.19 10.73 -6.18
N ALA A 86 5.36 10.23 -6.55
CA ALA A 86 6.51 10.17 -5.67
C ALA A 86 7.56 11.21 -6.07
N GLY A 87 8.26 11.76 -5.08
CA GLY A 87 9.47 12.53 -5.31
C GLY A 87 10.66 11.63 -5.69
N SER A 88 11.84 12.22 -5.84
CA SER A 88 13.10 11.49 -6.08
C SER A 88 13.84 11.15 -4.78
N GLU A 89 13.24 11.37 -3.61
CA GLU A 89 13.85 11.09 -2.31
C GLU A 89 13.52 9.65 -1.87
N PRO A 90 14.52 8.76 -1.73
CA PRO A 90 14.28 7.39 -1.26
C PRO A 90 13.96 7.38 0.24
N VAL A 91 13.33 6.31 0.72
CA VAL A 91 13.14 6.07 2.16
C VAL A 91 14.49 5.81 2.83
N ALA A 92 14.68 6.25 4.08
CA ALA A 92 15.95 6.11 4.80
C ALA A 92 16.26 4.66 5.19
N ASP A 93 15.23 3.85 5.49
CA ASP A 93 15.36 2.43 5.80
C ASP A 93 14.36 1.59 4.99
N ILE A 94 14.89 0.61 4.24
CA ILE A 94 14.11 -0.30 3.42
C ILE A 94 14.41 -1.71 3.88
N ARG A 95 13.39 -2.39 4.38
CA ARG A 95 13.46 -3.82 4.68
C ARG A 95 12.71 -4.60 3.62
N GLU A 96 13.44 -5.36 2.82
CA GLU A 96 12.86 -6.28 1.84
C GLU A 96 12.57 -7.64 2.46
N VAL A 97 11.41 -8.19 2.12
CA VAL A 97 10.95 -9.53 2.52
C VAL A 97 10.48 -10.23 1.26
N ARG A 98 10.97 -11.45 1.01
CA ARG A 98 10.54 -12.21 -0.16
C ARG A 98 9.17 -12.83 0.06
N MET A 99 8.43 -13.02 -1.03
CA MET A 99 7.14 -13.71 -1.02
C MET A 99 7.21 -15.09 -0.35
N SER A 100 8.27 -15.86 -0.66
CA SER A 100 8.50 -17.19 -0.09
C SER A 100 8.75 -17.21 1.43
N GLU A 101 9.04 -16.07 2.04
CA GLU A 101 9.18 -15.93 3.49
C GLU A 101 7.85 -15.64 4.19
N MET A 102 6.80 -15.29 3.42
CA MET A 102 5.46 -15.01 3.92
C MET A 102 4.56 -16.25 3.85
N PRO A 103 3.62 -16.41 4.79
CA PRO A 103 2.63 -17.48 4.69
C PRO A 103 1.73 -17.25 3.48
N GLU A 104 1.36 -18.33 2.77
CA GLU A 104 0.48 -18.28 1.57
C GLU A 104 -0.81 -17.48 1.83
N SER A 105 -1.38 -17.63 3.04
CA SER A 105 -2.56 -16.89 3.50
C SER A 105 -2.44 -15.35 3.48
N PHE A 106 -1.22 -14.80 3.50
CA PHE A 106 -0.97 -13.36 3.37
C PHE A 106 -1.47 -12.82 2.01
N TRP A 107 -1.49 -13.67 0.99
CA TRP A 107 -1.79 -13.27 -0.39
C TRP A 107 -3.25 -13.49 -0.79
N PHE A 108 -3.93 -14.49 -0.23
CA PHE A 108 -5.24 -14.95 -0.73
C PHE A 108 -6.44 -14.73 0.21
N ALA A 109 -6.24 -14.35 1.48
CA ALA A 109 -7.33 -14.30 2.46
C ALA A 109 -7.48 -12.93 3.12
N ASP A 110 -8.73 -12.50 3.37
CA ASP A 110 -9.20 -11.32 4.13
C ASP A 110 -8.11 -10.29 4.49
N VAL A 111 -7.50 -9.74 3.45
CA VAL A 111 -6.48 -8.70 3.58
C VAL A 111 -7.16 -7.39 3.96
N PRO A 112 -6.50 -6.51 4.74
CA PRO A 112 -6.92 -5.11 4.81
C PRO A 112 -7.09 -4.56 3.39
N GLU A 113 -7.94 -3.55 3.24
CA GLU A 113 -8.05 -2.86 1.95
C GLU A 113 -6.65 -2.45 1.47
N SER A 114 -6.44 -2.54 0.15
CA SER A 114 -5.17 -2.24 -0.52
C SER A 114 -4.54 -0.89 -0.18
N GLU A 115 -5.30 0.01 0.45
CA GLU A 115 -4.81 1.20 1.15
C GLU A 115 -5.44 1.25 2.55
N SER A 116 -4.66 0.97 3.61
CA SER A 116 -5.13 0.95 5.00
C SER A 116 -4.15 1.60 5.97
N ILE A 117 -4.67 2.31 6.97
CA ILE A 117 -3.86 2.77 8.12
C ILE A 117 -3.99 1.76 9.25
N LEU A 118 -2.87 1.19 9.67
CA LEU A 118 -2.81 0.12 10.65
C LEU A 118 -2.02 0.57 11.88
N PRO A 119 -2.45 0.24 13.11
CA PRO A 119 -1.70 0.61 14.32
C PRO A 119 -0.43 -0.25 14.45
N GLY A 120 0.67 0.38 14.88
CA GLY A 120 1.97 -0.24 15.10
C GLY A 120 3.01 0.16 14.06
N ALA A 121 4.27 -0.15 14.37
CA ALA A 121 5.41 0.02 13.46
C ALA A 121 5.36 -1.02 12.31
N PRO A 122 6.07 -0.78 11.19
CA PRO A 122 5.95 -1.64 10.00
C PRO A 122 6.20 -3.14 10.25
N THR A 123 7.17 -3.46 11.09
CA THR A 123 7.52 -4.86 11.42
C THR A 123 6.49 -5.53 12.31
N GLU A 124 5.85 -4.78 13.21
CA GLU A 124 4.75 -5.26 14.05
C GLU A 124 3.51 -5.51 13.20
N VAL A 125 3.22 -4.59 12.26
CA VAL A 125 2.14 -4.73 11.30
C VAL A 125 2.36 -5.96 10.42
N LEU A 126 3.56 -6.14 9.86
CA LEU A 126 3.93 -7.32 9.08
C LEU A 126 3.70 -8.61 9.89
N ALA A 127 4.22 -8.67 11.11
CA ALA A 127 4.08 -9.85 11.97
C ALA A 127 2.61 -10.15 12.29
N ARG A 128 1.81 -9.12 12.56
CA ARG A 128 0.37 -9.27 12.83
C ARG A 128 -0.37 -9.79 11.60
N LEU A 129 -0.12 -9.22 10.42
CA LEU A 129 -0.73 -9.67 9.17
C LEU A 129 -0.34 -11.12 8.85
N ALA A 130 0.91 -11.52 9.09
CA ALA A 130 1.34 -12.91 8.94
C ALA A 130 0.69 -13.85 9.97
N HIS A 131 0.57 -13.43 11.24
CA HIS A 131 0.09 -14.28 12.33
C HIS A 131 -1.44 -14.45 12.36
N GLN A 132 -2.21 -13.37 12.19
CA GLN A 132 -3.68 -13.43 12.17
C GLN A 132 -4.21 -14.39 11.10
N GLN A 133 -3.43 -14.59 10.04
CA GLN A 133 -3.78 -15.43 8.90
C GLN A 133 -3.32 -16.89 9.08
N ALA A 134 -2.27 -17.12 9.88
CA ALA A 134 -1.83 -18.46 10.27
C ALA A 134 -2.82 -19.16 11.22
N GLU A 135 -3.39 -18.45 12.20
CA GLU A 135 -4.34 -19.02 13.15
C GLU A 135 -5.67 -19.40 12.49
N ARG A 136 -6.12 -18.63 11.49
CA ARG A 136 -7.38 -18.88 10.78
C ARG A 136 -7.32 -20.05 9.79
N GLY A 137 -6.14 -20.36 9.24
CA GLY A 137 -5.94 -21.53 8.38
C GLY A 137 -6.06 -22.89 9.08
N THR A 138 -6.03 -22.92 10.42
CA THR A 138 -6.21 -24.15 11.21
C THR A 138 -7.67 -24.41 11.63
N ALA A 139 -8.56 -23.43 11.44
CA ALA A 139 -9.99 -23.55 11.71
C ALA A 139 -10.79 -23.88 10.44
N GLY A 140 -10.45 -25.00 9.79
CA GLY A 140 -11.30 -25.60 8.74
C GLY A 140 -12.56 -26.24 9.34
N PRO A 141 -13.70 -26.26 8.63
CA PRO A 141 -14.97 -26.69 9.21
C PRO A 141 -14.95 -28.18 9.56
N THR A 142 -15.33 -28.50 10.80
CA THR A 142 -15.72 -29.85 11.25
C THR A 142 -16.98 -30.33 10.56
#